data_AF-A0A2M8C3A6-F1
#
_entry.id   AF-A0A2M8C3A6-F1
#
_cell.length_a   1.000
_cell.length_b   1.000
_cell.length_c   1.000
_cell.angle_alpha   90.00
_cell.angle_beta   90.00
_cell.angle_gamma   90.00
#
_symmetry.space_group_name_H-M   'P 1'
#
loop_
_entity.id
_entity.type
_entity.pdbx_description
1 polymer ?
#
loop_
_entity_poly.entity_id
_entity_poly.type
_entity_poly.pdbx_seq_one_letter_code
_entity_poly.pdbx_strand_id
1 'polypeptide(L)'
;MANSYNQKFQDFSWRRLGRIFVAIDAANLEHSAKDLNLRMRYQNLRDFFEQNAELLAINFYSARFGSKSHDRFLTFLKKHKFKLITKPIKIIQNLNKGEIRKADFDVEITADTILCLNDFDALILFSGDSDFDYLIKLLKARG
;
A
#
# COMPACT_ATOMS: atom_id res chain seq x y z
N MET A 1 -9.74 -10.33 24.11
CA MET A 1 -9.22 -11.11 22.97
C MET A 1 -8.09 -10.40 22.17
N ALA A 2 -7.63 -9.19 22.55
CA ALA A 2 -6.55 -8.47 21.83
C ALA A 2 -5.12 -8.93 22.18
N ASN A 3 -4.92 -9.77 23.19
CA ASN A 3 -3.58 -10.05 23.74
C ASN A 3 -2.74 -11.04 22.94
N SER A 4 -3.33 -11.96 22.16
CA SER A 4 -2.54 -12.98 21.44
C SER A 4 -1.92 -12.50 20.13
N TYR A 5 -2.51 -11.49 19.47
CA TYR A 5 -1.96 -10.90 18.24
C TYR A 5 -0.73 -10.04 18.52
N ASN A 6 -0.79 -9.19 19.55
CA ASN A 6 0.33 -8.32 19.93
C ASN A 6 1.58 -9.13 20.33
N GLN A 7 1.40 -10.29 20.95
CA GLN A 7 2.50 -11.12 21.42
C GLN A 7 3.31 -11.73 20.27
N LYS A 8 2.65 -12.15 19.17
CA LYS A 8 3.35 -12.71 17.98
C LYS A 8 4.20 -11.69 17.22
N PHE A 9 3.86 -10.41 17.27
CA PHE A 9 4.63 -9.36 16.58
C PHE A 9 5.79 -8.81 17.43
N GLN A 10 5.78 -8.99 18.75
CA GLN A 10 6.90 -8.56 19.60
C GLN A 10 8.17 -9.38 19.36
N ASP A 11 8.03 -10.66 19.01
CA ASP A 11 9.16 -11.55 18.71
C ASP A 11 9.58 -11.51 17.23
N PHE A 12 8.84 -10.78 16.39
CA PHE A 12 9.14 -10.70 14.96
C PHE A 12 10.20 -9.62 14.69
N SER A 13 11.41 -10.07 14.35
CA SER A 13 12.46 -9.17 13.91
C SER A 13 12.27 -8.79 12.44
N TRP A 14 11.78 -7.57 12.20
CA TRP A 14 11.59 -7.00 10.86
C TRP A 14 12.87 -6.94 10.03
N ARG A 15 14.04 -6.83 10.68
CA ARG A 15 15.34 -6.87 10.00
C ARG A 15 15.64 -8.22 9.35
N ARG A 16 15.02 -9.32 9.81
CA ARG A 16 15.22 -10.64 9.22
C ARG A 16 14.57 -10.79 7.84
N LEU A 17 13.69 -9.86 7.46
CA LEU A 17 13.09 -9.84 6.14
C LEU A 17 14.04 -9.33 5.05
N GLY A 18 15.22 -8.80 5.41
CA GLY A 18 16.12 -8.14 4.46
C GLY A 18 15.55 -6.82 3.97
N ARG A 19 15.87 -6.47 2.72
CA ARG A 19 15.37 -5.29 2.02
C ARG A 19 13.88 -5.43 1.78
N ILE A 20 13.08 -4.51 2.27
CA ILE A 20 11.63 -4.54 2.11
C ILE A 20 11.15 -3.53 1.07
N PHE A 21 10.26 -3.98 0.20
CA PHE A 21 9.48 -3.14 -0.69
C PHE A 21 8.05 -3.05 -0.16
N VAL A 22 7.58 -1.85 0.18
CA VAL A 22 6.24 -1.63 0.72
C VAL A 22 5.34 -1.05 -0.37
N ALA A 23 4.27 -1.75 -0.71
CA ALA A 23 3.26 -1.29 -1.65
C ALA A 23 1.94 -1.01 -0.91
N ILE A 24 1.44 0.23 -1.01
CA ILE A 24 0.21 0.66 -0.35
C ILE A 24 -0.85 0.99 -1.38
N ASP A 25 -1.88 0.15 -1.46
CA ASP A 25 -3.12 0.50 -2.13
C ASP A 25 -3.96 1.39 -1.21
N ALA A 26 -4.03 2.68 -1.55
CA ALA A 26 -4.73 3.65 -0.72
C ALA A 26 -6.23 3.35 -0.59
N ALA A 27 -6.89 2.88 -1.66
CA ALA A 27 -8.32 2.64 -1.63
C ALA A 27 -8.65 1.47 -0.70
N ASN A 28 -7.91 0.37 -0.83
CA ASN A 28 -8.07 -0.80 0.03
C ASN A 28 -7.70 -0.51 1.50
N LEU A 29 -6.62 0.25 1.73
CA LEU A 29 -6.21 0.63 3.08
C LEU A 29 -7.23 1.55 3.76
N GLU A 30 -7.71 2.58 3.05
CA GLU A 30 -8.70 3.52 3.59
C GLU A 30 -10.04 2.85 3.86
N HIS A 31 -10.48 1.94 2.97
CA HIS A 31 -11.68 1.15 3.18
C HIS A 31 -11.57 0.30 4.45
N SER A 32 -10.48 -0.47 4.57
CA SER A 32 -10.22 -1.32 5.75
C SER A 32 -10.11 -0.51 7.04
N ALA A 33 -9.41 0.63 7.00
CA ALA A 33 -9.27 1.51 8.16
C ALA A 33 -10.62 2.08 8.60
N LYS A 34 -11.49 2.45 7.65
CA LYS A 34 -12.84 2.94 7.94
C LYS A 34 -13.70 1.87 8.60
N ASP A 35 -13.70 0.65 8.06
CA ASP A 35 -14.49 -0.46 8.60
C ASP A 35 -14.07 -0.84 10.03
N LEU A 36 -12.78 -0.68 10.33
CA LEU A 36 -12.22 -0.88 11.67
C LEU A 36 -12.27 0.36 12.57
N ASN A 37 -12.83 1.47 12.09
CA ASN A 37 -12.83 2.78 12.77
C ASN A 37 -11.42 3.22 13.24
N LEU A 38 -10.41 2.94 12.42
CA LEU A 38 -9.01 3.30 12.63
C LEU A 38 -8.62 4.51 11.79
N ARG A 39 -7.67 5.28 12.32
CA ARG A 39 -7.04 6.39 11.61
C ARG A 39 -5.57 6.09 11.36
N MET A 40 -5.20 6.00 10.08
CA MET A 40 -3.81 5.78 9.69
C MET A 40 -2.94 7.00 9.97
N ARG A 41 -1.81 6.76 10.65
CA ARG A 41 -0.74 7.74 10.85
C ARG A 41 0.44 7.39 9.95
N TYR A 42 0.43 7.91 8.73
CA TYR A 42 1.42 7.57 7.70
C TYR A 42 2.86 7.90 8.08
N GLN A 43 3.08 8.98 8.85
CA GLN A 43 4.41 9.28 9.37
C GLN A 43 4.90 8.17 10.30
N ASN A 44 4.10 7.78 11.29
CA ASN A 44 4.43 6.68 12.20
C ASN A 44 4.68 5.37 11.44
N LEU A 45 3.94 5.11 10.35
CA LEU A 45 4.12 3.93 9.52
C LEU A 45 5.50 3.94 8.83
N ARG A 46 5.89 5.08 8.24
CA ARG A 46 7.21 5.24 7.63
C ARG A 46 8.31 5.09 8.68
N ASP A 47 8.20 5.82 9.78
CA ASP A 47 9.18 5.82 10.87
C ASP A 47 9.38 4.41 11.43
N PHE A 48 8.28 3.65 11.58
CA PHE A 48 8.33 2.26 12.01
C PHE A 48 9.20 1.40 11.07
N PHE A 49 8.94 1.43 9.77
CA PHE A 49 9.71 0.61 8.82
C PHE A 49 11.16 1.10 8.69
N GLU A 50 11.40 2.42 8.71
CA GLU A 50 12.77 2.95 8.68
C GLU A 50 13.62 2.53 9.89
N GLN A 51 13.01 2.43 11.08
CA GLN A 51 13.72 2.08 12.31
C GLN A 51 13.92 0.57 12.46
N ASN A 52 12.95 -0.23 11.99
CA ASN A 52 12.89 -1.66 12.29
C ASN A 52 13.26 -2.56 11.11
N ALA A 53 13.30 -2.06 9.87
CA ALA A 53 13.58 -2.83 8.66
C ALA A 53 14.57 -2.15 7.72
N GLU A 54 15.08 -2.87 6.72
CA GLU A 54 15.86 -2.29 5.63
C GLU A 54 14.90 -1.81 4.53
N LEU A 55 14.38 -0.59 4.67
CA LEU A 55 13.32 -0.08 3.82
C LEU A 55 13.85 0.43 2.47
N LEU A 56 13.67 -0.37 1.40
CA LEU A 56 14.04 0.00 0.03
C LEU A 56 13.12 1.09 -0.52
N ALA A 57 11.81 0.85 -0.46
CA ALA A 57 10.81 1.76 -0.99
C ALA A 57 9.49 1.65 -0.23
N ILE A 58 8.75 2.76 -0.17
CA ILE A 58 7.35 2.79 0.27
C ILE A 58 6.52 3.52 -0.78
N ASN A 59 5.84 2.75 -1.59
CA ASN A 59 5.05 3.23 -2.71
C ASN A 59 3.60 3.37 -2.29
N PHE A 60 3.01 4.53 -2.58
CA PHE A 60 1.63 4.86 -2.28
C PHE A 60 0.85 5.07 -3.58
N TYR A 61 -0.06 4.14 -3.86
CA TYR A 61 -0.86 4.06 -5.07
C TYR A 61 -2.23 4.66 -4.79
N SER A 62 -2.57 5.78 -5.44
CA SER A 62 -3.78 6.54 -5.11
C SER A 62 -4.38 7.29 -6.29
N ALA A 63 -5.70 7.29 -6.37
CA ALA A 63 -6.42 8.16 -7.28
C ALA A 63 -6.18 9.64 -6.95
N ARG A 64 -6.10 10.47 -7.99
CA ARG A 64 -6.06 11.93 -7.84
C ARG A 64 -7.46 12.50 -8.06
N PHE A 65 -8.07 12.95 -6.97
CA PHE A 65 -9.42 13.54 -6.96
C PHE A 65 -9.48 15.01 -7.40
N GLY A 66 -8.34 15.69 -7.52
CA GLY A 66 -8.27 17.09 -7.93
C GLY A 66 -8.76 18.11 -6.89
N SER A 67 -9.01 17.69 -5.64
CA SER A 67 -9.37 18.61 -4.55
C SER A 67 -8.13 19.19 -3.87
N LYS A 68 -8.20 20.44 -3.40
CA LYS A 68 -7.09 21.10 -2.68
C LYS A 68 -6.66 20.35 -1.41
N SER A 69 -7.61 19.73 -0.70
CA SER A 69 -7.30 18.94 0.50
C SER A 69 -6.54 17.67 0.17
N HIS A 70 -6.94 16.96 -0.89
CA HIS A 70 -6.26 15.75 -1.34
C HIS A 70 -4.85 16.06 -1.85
N ASP A 71 -4.69 17.11 -2.65
CA ASP A 71 -3.37 17.51 -3.15
C ASP A 71 -2.42 17.92 -2.01
N ARG A 72 -2.93 18.54 -0.93
CA ARG A 72 -2.14 18.77 0.29
C ARG A 72 -1.73 17.48 0.99
N PHE A 73 -2.62 16.49 1.05
CA PHE A 73 -2.33 15.18 1.63
C PHE A 73 -1.25 14.43 0.83
N LEU A 74 -1.38 14.40 -0.50
CA LEU A 74 -0.35 13.84 -1.38
C LEU A 74 0.99 14.57 -1.20
N THR A 75 0.97 15.90 -1.13
CA THR A 75 2.18 16.70 -0.87
C THR A 75 2.82 16.34 0.49
N PHE A 76 2.01 16.14 1.53
CA PHE A 76 2.47 15.66 2.83
C PHE A 76 3.16 14.30 2.72
N LEU A 77 2.54 13.31 2.07
CA LEU A 77 3.16 11.99 1.87
C LEU A 77 4.50 12.08 1.11
N LYS A 78 4.56 12.89 0.05
CA LYS A 78 5.80 13.11 -0.71
C LYS A 78 6.90 13.73 0.17
N LYS A 79 6.57 14.69 1.03
CA LYS A 79 7.51 15.27 2.00
C LYS A 79 8.04 14.23 2.99
N HIS A 80 7.22 13.25 3.34
CA HIS A 80 7.60 12.11 4.18
C HIS A 80 8.16 10.92 3.38
N LYS A 81 8.74 11.17 2.20
CA LYS A 81 9.48 10.20 1.37
C LYS A 81 8.67 8.99 0.89
N PHE A 82 7.34 9.12 0.81
CA PHE A 82 6.54 8.16 0.05
C PHE A 82 6.73 8.41 -1.45
N LYS A 83 6.96 7.34 -2.22
CA LYS A 83 6.90 7.41 -3.69
C LYS A 83 5.42 7.36 -4.08
N LEU A 84 4.93 8.42 -4.72
CA LEU A 84 3.53 8.52 -5.12
C LEU A 84 3.34 8.00 -6.54
N ILE A 85 2.41 7.07 -6.71
CA ILE A 85 1.92 6.61 -8.02
C ILE A 85 0.45 7.02 -8.08
N THR A 86 0.13 7.93 -8.99
CA THR A 86 -1.23 8.50 -9.08
C THR A 86 -1.81 8.40 -10.47
N LYS A 87 -3.09 8.08 -10.54
CA LYS A 87 -3.92 8.15 -11.75
C LYS A 87 -5.03 9.20 -11.57
N PRO A 88 -5.42 9.93 -12.62
CA PRO A 88 -6.67 10.69 -12.56
C PRO A 88 -7.85 9.73 -12.33
N ILE A 89 -8.86 10.16 -11.58
CA ILE A 89 -10.04 9.33 -11.37
C ILE A 89 -10.77 9.09 -12.70
N LYS A 90 -11.12 7.83 -12.97
CA LYS A 90 -11.96 7.48 -14.10
C LYS A 90 -13.42 7.54 -13.66
N ILE A 91 -14.15 8.50 -14.21
CA ILE A 91 -15.59 8.63 -14.04
C ILE A 91 -16.25 7.85 -15.18
N ILE A 92 -16.83 6.69 -14.85
CA ILE A 92 -17.63 5.92 -15.81
C ILE A 92 -19.10 6.23 -15.52
N GLN A 93 -19.76 6.91 -16.46
CA GLN A 93 -21.21 7.08 -16.40
C GLN A 93 -21.87 5.75 -16.75
N ASN A 94 -22.49 5.09 -15.76
CA ASN A 94 -23.28 3.90 -16.01
C ASN A 94 -24.76 4.31 -16.10
N LEU A 95 -25.37 4.06 -17.27
CA LEU A 95 -26.75 4.41 -17.59
C LEU A 95 -27.78 3.89 -16.56
N ASN A 96 -27.44 2.83 -15.81
CA ASN A 96 -28.34 2.20 -14.82
C ASN A 96 -27.88 2.31 -13.36
N LYS A 97 -26.62 2.70 -13.08
CA LYS A 97 -26.04 2.69 -11.72
C LYS A 97 -25.46 4.03 -11.25
N GLY A 98 -25.56 5.08 -12.07
CA GLY A 98 -24.96 6.39 -11.78
C GLY A 98 -23.45 6.42 -12.07
N GLU A 99 -22.74 7.35 -11.42
CA GLU A 99 -21.31 7.56 -11.59
C GLU A 99 -20.49 6.48 -10.87
N ILE A 100 -19.82 5.60 -11.63
CA ILE A 100 -18.88 4.62 -11.07
C ILE A 100 -17.47 5.23 -11.16
N ARG A 101 -16.91 5.58 -10.02
CA ARG A 101 -15.49 5.97 -9.92
C ARG A 101 -14.66 4.73 -9.67
N LYS A 102 -13.83 4.36 -10.65
CA LYS A 102 -12.86 3.26 -10.51
C LYS A 102 -11.46 3.76 -10.78
N ALA A 103 -10.56 3.45 -9.87
CA ALA A 103 -9.13 3.63 -10.02
C ALA A 103 -8.45 2.53 -9.21
N ASP A 104 -8.44 1.32 -9.78
CA ASP A 104 -7.59 0.23 -9.31
C ASP A 104 -6.12 0.51 -9.67
N PHE A 105 -5.24 -0.10 -8.89
CA PHE A 105 -3.80 -0.01 -9.07
C PHE A 105 -3.14 -1.39 -9.15
N ASP A 106 -3.93 -2.44 -9.38
CA ASP A 106 -3.45 -3.82 -9.35
C ASP A 106 -2.37 -4.06 -10.39
N VAL A 107 -2.54 -3.46 -11.57
CA VAL A 107 -1.57 -3.51 -12.67
C VAL A 107 -0.27 -2.81 -12.29
N GLU A 108 -0.31 -1.59 -11.74
CA GLU A 108 0.89 -0.81 -11.39
C GLU A 108 1.62 -1.43 -10.19
N ILE A 109 0.88 -1.88 -9.18
CA ILE A 109 1.45 -2.58 -8.02
C ILE A 109 2.15 -3.84 -8.50
N THR A 110 1.49 -4.64 -9.34
CA THR A 110 2.07 -5.86 -9.92
C THR A 110 3.31 -5.54 -10.75
N ALA A 111 3.22 -4.57 -11.66
CA ALA A 111 4.32 -4.20 -12.54
C ALA A 111 5.54 -3.69 -11.75
N ASP A 112 5.35 -2.75 -10.83
CA ASP A 112 6.43 -2.21 -10.00
C ASP A 112 7.07 -3.31 -9.14
N THR A 113 6.27 -4.20 -8.56
CA THR A 113 6.77 -5.32 -7.77
C THR A 113 7.63 -6.26 -8.60
N ILE A 114 7.20 -6.62 -9.82
CA ILE A 114 7.96 -7.52 -10.69
C ILE A 114 9.22 -6.85 -11.24
N LEU A 115 9.16 -5.55 -11.57
CA LEU A 115 10.32 -4.79 -12.04
C LEU A 115 11.40 -4.66 -10.97
N CYS A 116 11.00 -4.55 -9.70
CA CYS A 116 11.92 -4.46 -8.56
C CYS A 116 12.24 -5.82 -7.91
N LEU A 117 11.87 -6.94 -8.52
CA LEU A 117 11.93 -8.27 -7.89
C LEU A 117 13.32 -8.65 -7.36
N ASN A 118 14.39 -8.19 -8.01
CA ASN A 118 15.76 -8.49 -7.60
C ASN A 118 16.32 -7.48 -6.58
N ASP A 119 15.59 -6.40 -6.29
CA ASP A 119 16.04 -5.30 -5.45
C ASP A 119 15.58 -5.44 -4.00
N PHE A 120 14.54 -6.23 -3.75
CA PHE A 120 14.00 -6.49 -2.41
C PHE A 120 13.97 -7.99 -2.10
N ASP A 121 13.95 -8.30 -0.81
CA ASP A 121 13.90 -9.66 -0.27
C ASP A 121 12.50 -9.97 0.29
N ALA A 122 11.71 -8.95 0.67
CA ALA A 122 10.32 -9.11 1.05
C ALA A 122 9.39 -8.00 0.52
N LEU A 123 8.21 -8.40 0.03
CA LEU A 123 7.10 -7.51 -0.28
C LEU A 123 6.20 -7.35 0.95
N ILE A 124 5.93 -6.10 1.34
CA ILE A 124 4.86 -5.75 2.28
C ILE A 124 3.73 -5.09 1.50
N LEU A 125 2.64 -5.84 1.30
CA LEU A 125 1.47 -5.38 0.55
C LEU A 125 0.37 -4.93 1.51
N PHE A 126 0.01 -3.64 1.48
CA PHE A 126 -1.18 -3.11 2.14
C PHE A 126 -2.33 -3.11 1.13
N SER A 127 -2.94 -4.28 0.96
CA SER A 127 -4.20 -4.46 0.23
C SER A 127 -4.94 -5.69 0.77
N GLY A 128 -6.27 -5.65 0.67
CA GLY A 128 -7.15 -6.78 0.94
C GLY A 128 -7.68 -7.45 -0.33
N ASP A 129 -7.24 -7.01 -1.50
CA ASP A 129 -7.76 -7.47 -2.79
C ASP A 129 -7.25 -8.88 -3.13
N SER A 130 -8.18 -9.79 -3.44
CA SER A 130 -7.86 -11.16 -3.83
C SER A 130 -7.17 -11.26 -5.18
N ASP A 131 -7.26 -10.24 -6.03
CA ASP A 131 -6.65 -10.24 -7.36
C ASP A 131 -5.11 -10.28 -7.30
N PHE A 132 -4.52 -9.90 -6.15
CA PHE A 132 -3.08 -10.06 -5.89
C PHE A 132 -2.65 -11.50 -5.56
N ASP A 133 -3.57 -12.47 -5.39
CA ASP A 133 -3.21 -13.87 -5.10
C ASP A 133 -2.24 -14.45 -6.14
N TYR A 134 -2.46 -14.13 -7.42
CA TYR A 134 -1.57 -14.58 -8.49
C TYR A 134 -0.17 -13.97 -8.38
N LEU A 135 -0.07 -12.68 -8.08
CA LEU A 135 1.21 -12.01 -7.81
C LEU A 135 1.93 -12.69 -6.64
N ILE A 136 1.25 -12.90 -5.52
CA ILE A 136 1.85 -13.52 -4.32
C ILE A 136 2.39 -14.93 -4.64
N LYS A 137 1.62 -15.75 -5.38
CA LYS A 137 2.06 -17.09 -5.81
C LYS A 137 3.29 -17.01 -6.71
N LEU A 138 3.32 -16.07 -7.65
CA LEU A 138 4.44 -15.87 -8.56
C LEU A 138 5.71 -15.45 -7.80
N LEU A 139 5.61 -14.55 -6.82
CA LEU A 139 6.74 -14.11 -6.01
C LEU A 139 7.32 -15.27 -5.21
N LYS A 140 6.48 -16.02 -4.49
CA LYS A 140 6.90 -17.19 -3.70
C LYS A 140 7.55 -18.29 -4.54
N ALA A 141 7.17 -18.42 -5.81
CA ALA A 141 7.77 -19.38 -6.72
C ALA A 141 9.17 -18.97 -7.19
N ARG A 142 9.54 -17.68 -7.05
CA ARG A 142 10.80 -17.11 -7.52
C ARG A 142 11.84 -16.89 -6.41
N GLY A 143 11.45 -17.02 -5.14
CA GLY A 143 12.33 -16.89 -3.97
C GLY A 143 11.73 -15.98 -2.93
#